data_AF-A0A831K3Z4-F1
#
_entry.id   AF-A0A831K3Z4-F1
#
_cell.length_a   1.000
_cell.length_b   1.000
_cell.length_c   1.000
_cell.angle_alpha   90.00
_cell.angle_beta   90.00
_cell.angle_gamma   90.00
#
_symmetry.space_group_name_H-M   'P 1'
#
loop_
_entity.id
_entity.type
_entity.pdbx_description
1 polymer ?
#
loop_
_entity_poly.entity_id
_entity_poly.type
_entity_poly.pdbx_seq_one_letter_code
_entity_poly.pdbx_strand_id
1 'polypeptide(L)'
;MTTAIRKIGFLLGSPDINGGTYVIYEHASRLQDAGHQVAIITQAAVRPERYGWHPAAGRLEWLTLAEAGRQEFDIILATWWQSPFLLQHLSAAHFAYFVQSIESRFFAEEDPRDHDKRDLSIWKKFCERTYSYALPVITEAAWIREYLHDNYNNTPFLVRNGIRKDLYREHGECAAPRVEGMLRVLVEGPVDVPYKNVPRSVELCRQAGADEVWLLTSSEIRDFPGVDRVFSRVPIHKTPEIYRSCDVLVKLSYIEGMFGPPLEMFHCGGTAIVYQVTGHDEYIVHDRNSLVVDRDDEDRVVACLQRLKSDPGTLKRLQRGAAATAAAWPDWEASSAEFDRALQLICRQEKTARNYLAQQSARLVEENNAALAARDLEFFAGREKNRGTAEESIDNFVQLYWHKGDGFNPDDCQWLYYKSGARIDLSFEVDITGFPFWLRIDPSVRMGLIEIYCLEIVNQRTGRKIMEFSRPADFDVLYMDGTICRLQRGGQPVYLATGSDPQLVLPAVEEGEPGDTLRIAISLRETGVRQFIDEYCPATGRPSLGRRLAAGLSSIFPADEK
;
A
#
# COMPACT_ATOMS: atom_id res chain seq x y z
N MET A 1 5.59 -33.24 -26.63
CA MET A 1 4.78 -32.36 -27.49
C MET A 1 4.61 -31.06 -26.75
N THR A 2 5.03 -29.93 -27.32
CA THR A 2 4.78 -28.61 -26.74
C THR A 2 3.30 -28.27 -26.90
N THR A 3 2.56 -28.26 -25.78
CA THR A 3 1.21 -27.70 -25.73
C THR A 3 1.31 -26.20 -26.02
N ALA A 4 0.72 -25.76 -27.13
CA ALA A 4 0.57 -24.33 -27.40
C ALA A 4 -0.29 -23.70 -26.30
N ILE A 5 0.14 -22.57 -25.74
CA ILE A 5 -0.60 -21.87 -24.69
C ILE A 5 -1.99 -21.50 -25.20
N ARG A 6 -3.04 -21.94 -24.50
CA ARG A 6 -4.44 -21.62 -24.79
C ARG A 6 -5.07 -20.76 -23.72
N LYS A 7 -4.80 -21.01 -22.43
CA LYS A 7 -5.44 -20.29 -21.32
C LYS A 7 -4.43 -19.66 -20.36
N ILE A 8 -4.54 -18.33 -20.22
CA ILE A 8 -3.63 -17.45 -19.48
C ILE A 8 -4.43 -16.77 -18.37
N GLY A 9 -3.94 -16.83 -17.13
CA GLY A 9 -4.50 -16.10 -15.99
C GLY A 9 -3.57 -14.98 -15.55
N PHE A 10 -4.08 -13.76 -15.40
CA PHE A 10 -3.39 -12.68 -14.69
C PHE A 10 -4.06 -12.48 -13.35
N LEU A 11 -3.35 -12.70 -12.24
CA LEU A 11 -3.82 -12.17 -10.96
C LEU A 11 -3.81 -10.63 -11.06
N LEU A 12 -4.80 -9.95 -10.48
CA LEU A 12 -4.84 -8.49 -10.39
C LEU A 12 -5.24 -7.99 -8.99
N GLY A 13 -4.44 -7.06 -8.45
CA GLY A 13 -4.63 -6.51 -7.10
C GLY A 13 -5.65 -5.37 -7.04
N SER A 14 -5.66 -4.49 -8.04
CA SER A 14 -6.71 -3.47 -8.20
C SER A 14 -7.12 -3.30 -9.67
N PRO A 15 -8.43 -3.31 -9.99
CA PRO A 15 -8.97 -3.06 -11.32
C PRO A 15 -8.99 -1.57 -11.72
N ASP A 16 -8.77 -0.65 -10.78
CA ASP A 16 -8.94 0.79 -10.97
C ASP A 16 -7.77 1.42 -11.76
N ILE A 17 -7.89 2.72 -12.09
CA ILE A 17 -6.91 3.46 -12.91
C ILE A 17 -5.52 3.47 -12.25
N ASN A 18 -4.60 2.69 -12.81
CA ASN A 18 -3.19 2.61 -12.41
C ASN A 18 -2.35 2.22 -13.64
N GLY A 19 -1.13 2.77 -13.77
CA GLY A 19 -0.19 2.40 -14.84
C GLY A 19 0.09 0.90 -14.91
N GLY A 20 0.32 0.24 -13.77
CA GLY A 20 0.58 -1.20 -13.73
C GLY A 20 -0.63 -2.05 -14.16
N THR A 21 -1.84 -1.60 -13.85
CA THR A 21 -3.09 -2.23 -14.32
C THR A 21 -3.33 -2.00 -15.81
N TYR A 22 -2.98 -0.80 -16.32
CA TYR A 22 -3.06 -0.47 -17.74
C TYR A 22 -2.17 -1.38 -18.60
N VAL A 23 -0.92 -1.58 -18.18
CA VAL A 23 0.03 -2.49 -18.82
C VAL A 23 -0.52 -3.93 -18.88
N ILE A 24 -1.08 -4.43 -17.76
CA ILE A 24 -1.71 -5.75 -17.70
C ILE A 24 -2.86 -5.85 -18.71
N TYR A 25 -3.71 -4.83 -18.82
CA TYR A 25 -4.81 -4.84 -19.81
C TYR A 25 -4.34 -4.72 -21.26
N GLU A 26 -3.31 -3.92 -21.55
CA GLU A 26 -2.77 -3.79 -22.92
C GLU A 26 -2.12 -5.10 -23.40
N HIS A 27 -1.43 -5.85 -22.52
CA HIS A 27 -0.97 -7.22 -22.82
C HIS A 27 -2.11 -8.23 -22.88
N ALA A 28 -2.99 -8.28 -21.87
CA ALA A 28 -4.08 -9.26 -21.79
C ALA A 28 -5.03 -9.18 -22.99
N SER A 29 -5.37 -7.96 -23.43
CA SER A 29 -6.23 -7.76 -24.60
C SER A 29 -5.57 -8.20 -25.91
N ARG A 30 -4.26 -7.99 -26.09
CA ARG A 30 -3.54 -8.45 -27.29
C ARG A 30 -3.26 -9.94 -27.31
N LEU A 31 -3.05 -10.55 -26.14
CA LEU A 31 -3.03 -12.01 -26.02
C LEU A 31 -4.40 -12.59 -26.38
N GLN A 32 -5.51 -11.95 -25.98
CA GLN A 32 -6.84 -12.34 -26.44
C GLN A 32 -7.02 -12.17 -27.95
N ASP A 33 -6.62 -11.04 -28.53
CA ASP A 33 -6.71 -10.80 -29.97
C ASP A 33 -5.77 -11.71 -30.80
N ALA A 34 -4.69 -12.23 -30.19
CA ALA A 34 -3.82 -13.27 -30.75
C ALA A 34 -4.41 -14.70 -30.65
N GLY A 35 -5.58 -14.86 -30.02
CA GLY A 35 -6.33 -16.12 -29.94
C GLY A 35 -6.19 -16.90 -28.63
N HIS A 36 -5.56 -16.35 -27.60
CA HIS A 36 -5.55 -16.96 -26.27
C HIS A 36 -6.85 -16.66 -25.50
N GLN A 37 -7.26 -17.58 -24.63
CA GLN A 37 -8.24 -17.32 -23.59
C GLN A 37 -7.52 -16.63 -22.43
N VAL A 38 -7.94 -15.41 -22.08
CA VAL A 38 -7.27 -14.60 -21.05
C VAL A 38 -8.27 -14.22 -19.97
N ALA A 39 -7.93 -14.56 -18.73
CA ALA A 39 -8.71 -14.22 -17.54
C ALA A 39 -7.96 -13.27 -16.61
N ILE A 40 -8.65 -12.25 -16.12
CA ILE A 40 -8.24 -11.41 -15.00
C ILE A 40 -8.82 -12.02 -13.72
N ILE A 41 -7.94 -12.34 -12.76
CA ILE A 41 -8.26 -13.08 -11.54
C ILE A 41 -8.09 -12.14 -10.34
N THR A 42 -9.16 -11.89 -9.60
CA THR A 42 -9.20 -10.96 -8.46
C THR A 42 -9.64 -11.70 -7.18
N GLN A 43 -9.32 -11.19 -5.99
CA GLN A 43 -9.73 -11.88 -4.74
C GLN A 43 -11.26 -11.92 -4.58
N ALA A 44 -11.94 -10.82 -4.91
CA ALA A 44 -13.39 -10.66 -4.84
C ALA A 44 -13.96 -10.16 -6.18
N ALA A 45 -15.25 -10.36 -6.41
CA ALA A 45 -15.89 -10.00 -7.68
C ALA A 45 -15.82 -8.48 -7.96
N VAL A 46 -15.46 -8.11 -9.18
CA VAL A 46 -15.30 -6.72 -9.60
C VAL A 46 -16.52 -6.25 -10.39
N ARG A 47 -17.08 -5.10 -9.99
CA ARG A 47 -18.17 -4.43 -10.71
C ARG A 47 -17.64 -3.70 -11.95
N PRO A 48 -18.34 -3.71 -13.11
CA PRO A 48 -17.80 -3.21 -14.38
C PRO A 48 -17.31 -1.76 -14.38
N GLU A 49 -17.89 -0.91 -13.53
CA GLU A 49 -17.54 0.50 -13.42
C GLU A 49 -16.08 0.71 -12.98
N ARG A 50 -15.50 -0.26 -12.25
CA ARG A 50 -14.11 -0.19 -11.77
C ARG A 50 -13.07 -0.41 -12.86
N TYR A 51 -13.37 -1.19 -13.90
CA TYR A 51 -12.47 -1.42 -15.03
C TYR A 51 -12.89 -0.72 -16.33
N GLY A 52 -14.09 -0.14 -16.39
CA GLY A 52 -14.65 0.52 -17.58
C GLY A 52 -13.87 1.74 -18.10
N TRP A 53 -12.85 2.20 -17.38
CA TRP A 53 -11.91 3.21 -17.83
C TRP A 53 -10.98 2.71 -18.95
N HIS A 54 -10.77 1.39 -19.07
CA HIS A 54 -9.98 0.78 -20.14
C HIS A 54 -10.90 0.11 -21.19
N PRO A 55 -10.78 0.48 -22.48
CA PRO A 55 -11.75 0.06 -23.50
C PRO A 55 -11.76 -1.45 -23.79
N ALA A 56 -10.68 -2.16 -23.49
CA ALA A 56 -10.60 -3.61 -23.74
C ALA A 56 -10.91 -4.46 -22.50
N ALA A 57 -10.91 -3.90 -21.28
CA ALA A 57 -11.06 -4.67 -20.06
C ALA A 57 -12.40 -5.42 -19.96
N GLY A 58 -13.48 -4.85 -20.51
CA GLY A 58 -14.80 -5.50 -20.60
C GLY A 58 -14.89 -6.65 -21.61
N ARG A 59 -13.85 -6.91 -22.41
CA ARG A 59 -13.78 -8.09 -23.32
C ARG A 59 -13.12 -9.31 -22.65
N LEU A 60 -12.40 -9.11 -21.54
CA LEU A 60 -11.64 -10.15 -20.86
C LEU A 60 -12.55 -11.03 -19.99
N GLU A 61 -12.15 -12.28 -19.73
CA GLU A 61 -12.81 -13.11 -18.72
C GLU A 61 -12.46 -12.55 -17.32
N TRP A 62 -13.45 -12.35 -16.45
CA TRP A 62 -13.24 -11.88 -15.08
C TRP A 62 -13.63 -12.98 -14.10
N LEU A 63 -12.70 -13.37 -13.22
CA LEU A 63 -12.88 -14.45 -12.26
C LEU A 63 -12.48 -14.00 -10.86
N THR A 64 -13.20 -14.49 -9.85
CA THR A 64 -12.69 -14.52 -8.48
C THR A 64 -11.61 -15.60 -8.34
N LEU A 65 -10.75 -15.49 -7.32
CA LEU A 65 -9.75 -16.49 -6.97
C LEU A 65 -10.40 -17.88 -6.74
N ALA A 66 -11.60 -17.90 -6.16
CA ALA A 66 -12.38 -19.11 -5.90
C ALA A 66 -12.95 -19.76 -7.18
N GLU A 67 -13.29 -18.97 -8.20
CA GLU A 67 -13.73 -19.46 -9.51
C GLU A 67 -12.54 -19.93 -10.34
N ALA A 68 -11.45 -19.16 -10.38
CA ALA A 68 -10.22 -19.53 -11.06
C ALA A 68 -9.59 -20.81 -10.48
N GLY A 69 -9.67 -21.04 -9.16
CA GLY A 69 -9.24 -22.27 -8.52
C GLY A 69 -10.03 -23.53 -8.92
N ARG A 70 -11.15 -23.38 -9.64
CA ARG A 70 -11.94 -24.50 -10.22
C ARG A 70 -11.66 -24.73 -11.70
N GLN A 71 -10.70 -24.00 -12.28
CA GLN A 71 -10.31 -24.09 -13.68
C GLN A 71 -8.82 -24.47 -13.81
N GLU A 72 -8.44 -25.01 -14.96
CA GLU A 72 -7.04 -25.27 -15.31
C GLU A 72 -6.53 -24.23 -16.31
N PHE A 73 -5.30 -23.76 -16.08
CA PHE A 73 -4.61 -22.79 -16.92
C PHE A 73 -3.31 -23.38 -17.48
N ASP A 74 -2.87 -22.93 -18.65
CA ASP A 74 -1.52 -23.25 -19.13
C ASP A 74 -0.47 -22.47 -18.33
N ILE A 75 -0.74 -21.18 -18.08
CA ILE A 75 0.13 -20.30 -17.30
C ILE A 75 -0.68 -19.28 -16.48
N ILE A 76 -0.25 -19.03 -15.24
CA ILE A 76 -0.77 -17.95 -14.40
C ILE A 76 0.36 -17.01 -13.98
N LEU A 77 0.09 -15.71 -14.08
CA LEU A 77 1.00 -14.64 -13.70
C LEU A 77 0.58 -14.00 -12.38
N ALA A 78 1.52 -13.98 -11.43
CA ALA A 78 1.56 -12.99 -10.36
C ALA A 78 1.87 -11.61 -10.96
N THR A 79 1.30 -10.53 -10.43
CA THR A 79 1.47 -9.15 -10.96
C THR A 79 1.63 -8.06 -9.89
N TRP A 80 1.51 -8.41 -8.60
CA TRP A 80 1.89 -7.57 -7.46
C TRP A 80 2.41 -8.40 -6.29
N TRP A 81 3.07 -7.79 -5.31
CA TRP A 81 3.83 -8.47 -4.25
C TRP A 81 3.06 -9.52 -3.43
N GLN A 82 1.74 -9.40 -3.23
CA GLN A 82 0.99 -10.44 -2.51
C GLN A 82 0.58 -11.61 -3.41
N SER A 83 0.56 -11.43 -4.73
CA SER A 83 0.05 -12.44 -5.66
C SER A 83 0.87 -13.74 -5.75
N PRO A 84 2.21 -13.78 -5.54
CA PRO A 84 2.94 -15.04 -5.38
C PRO A 84 2.37 -15.98 -4.31
N PHE A 85 1.90 -15.44 -3.18
CA PHE A 85 1.28 -16.23 -2.11
C PHE A 85 -0.05 -16.87 -2.53
N LEU A 86 -0.73 -16.29 -3.53
CA LEU A 86 -2.03 -16.76 -4.04
C LEU A 86 -1.88 -17.89 -5.07
N LEU A 87 -0.73 -18.00 -5.75
CA LEU A 87 -0.50 -18.97 -6.83
C LEU A 87 -0.73 -20.43 -6.38
N GLN A 88 -0.44 -20.74 -5.11
CA GLN A 88 -0.64 -22.07 -4.52
C GLN A 88 -2.11 -22.54 -4.52
N HIS A 89 -3.08 -21.62 -4.63
CA HIS A 89 -4.51 -21.93 -4.62
C HIS A 89 -5.09 -22.19 -6.02
N LEU A 90 -4.27 -22.05 -7.06
CA LEU A 90 -4.69 -22.13 -8.46
C LEU A 90 -4.14 -23.39 -9.14
N SER A 91 -4.79 -23.82 -10.23
CA SER A 91 -4.34 -24.95 -11.04
C SER A 91 -3.76 -24.45 -12.36
N ALA A 92 -2.45 -24.51 -12.51
CA ALA A 92 -1.76 -24.14 -13.74
C ALA A 92 -0.62 -25.10 -14.07
N ALA A 93 -0.33 -25.27 -15.36
CA ALA A 93 0.83 -26.05 -15.80
C ALA A 93 2.17 -25.31 -15.55
N HIS A 94 2.16 -23.97 -15.65
CA HIS A 94 3.28 -23.08 -15.35
C HIS A 94 2.81 -21.88 -14.51
N PHE A 95 3.74 -21.28 -13.78
CA PHE A 95 3.53 -20.04 -13.03
C PHE A 95 4.66 -19.07 -13.38
N ALA A 96 4.36 -17.78 -13.42
CA ALA A 96 5.34 -16.72 -13.64
C ALA A 96 5.03 -15.50 -12.75
N TYR A 97 5.99 -14.59 -12.61
CA TYR A 97 5.80 -13.31 -11.94
C TYR A 97 6.10 -12.18 -12.92
N PHE A 98 5.13 -11.33 -13.21
CA PHE A 98 5.32 -10.10 -13.98
C PHE A 98 5.60 -8.94 -13.02
N VAL A 99 6.88 -8.56 -12.91
CA VAL A 99 7.37 -7.55 -11.97
C VAL A 99 7.53 -6.22 -12.70
N GLN A 100 6.66 -5.25 -12.40
CA GLN A 100 6.63 -3.94 -13.06
C GLN A 100 7.36 -2.84 -12.27
N SER A 101 7.69 -3.09 -11.00
CA SER A 101 8.56 -2.25 -10.17
C SER A 101 9.07 -3.06 -8.98
N ILE A 102 9.96 -2.49 -8.17
CA ILE A 102 10.39 -3.07 -6.89
C ILE A 102 9.50 -2.51 -5.79
N GLU A 103 8.49 -3.28 -5.41
CA GLU A 103 7.29 -2.78 -4.73
C GLU A 103 7.53 -2.45 -3.25
N SER A 104 8.60 -3.00 -2.67
CA SER A 104 9.11 -2.60 -1.36
C SER A 104 9.46 -1.11 -1.29
N ARG A 105 9.74 -0.46 -2.43
CA ARG A 105 10.00 0.97 -2.52
C ARG A 105 8.75 1.82 -2.23
N PHE A 106 7.54 1.32 -2.52
CA PHE A 106 6.29 2.06 -2.29
C PHE A 106 5.85 2.10 -0.83
N PHE A 107 6.48 1.31 0.05
CA PHE A 107 6.22 1.37 1.49
C PHE A 107 6.70 2.72 2.02
N ALA A 108 5.78 3.41 2.72
CA ALA A 108 6.09 4.62 3.48
C ALA A 108 7.13 4.34 4.57
N GLU A 109 7.69 5.41 5.14
CA GLU A 109 8.52 5.29 6.33
C GLU A 109 7.68 4.78 7.52
N GLU A 110 8.35 4.06 8.41
CA GLU A 110 7.75 3.50 9.62
C GLU A 110 7.56 4.62 10.65
N ASP A 111 6.33 4.86 11.07
CA ASP A 111 5.99 5.84 12.12
C ASP A 111 5.46 5.09 13.35
N PRO A 112 6.17 5.08 14.49
CA PRO A 112 5.73 4.36 15.69
C PRO A 112 4.49 4.96 16.35
N ARG A 113 4.03 6.15 15.93
CA ARG A 113 2.82 6.84 16.45
C ARG A 113 1.60 6.73 15.56
N ASP A 114 1.73 6.09 14.41
CA ASP A 114 0.63 5.74 13.52
C ASP A 114 0.50 4.22 13.50
N HIS A 115 -0.65 3.71 13.95
CA HIS A 115 -0.87 2.29 14.15
C HIS A 115 -0.59 1.47 12.88
N ASP A 116 -1.00 2.01 11.73
CA ASP A 116 -0.98 1.32 10.45
C ASP A 116 0.38 1.46 9.75
N LYS A 117 1.22 2.39 10.23
CA LYS A 117 2.61 2.56 9.79
C LYS A 117 3.66 1.94 10.72
N ARG A 118 3.30 1.61 11.96
CA ARG A 118 4.25 1.25 13.04
C ARG A 118 5.18 0.08 12.75
N ASP A 119 4.79 -0.85 11.86
CA ASP A 119 5.52 -2.09 11.55
C ASP A 119 5.94 -2.19 10.06
N LEU A 120 5.85 -1.10 9.29
CA LEU A 120 6.14 -1.10 7.85
C LEU A 120 7.58 -1.52 7.50
N SER A 121 8.56 -1.38 8.39
CA SER A 121 9.93 -1.83 8.10
C SER A 121 10.06 -3.37 8.06
N ILE A 122 9.14 -4.10 8.68
CA ILE A 122 9.01 -5.56 8.54
C ILE A 122 8.19 -5.90 7.30
N TRP A 123 7.02 -5.27 7.11
CA TRP A 123 6.18 -5.52 5.92
C TRP A 123 6.92 -5.22 4.60
N LYS A 124 7.76 -4.18 4.57
CA LYS A 124 8.65 -3.86 3.45
C LYS A 124 9.63 -5.00 3.14
N LYS A 125 10.23 -5.62 4.17
CA LYS A 125 11.12 -6.80 4.01
C LYS A 125 10.35 -8.03 3.55
N PHE A 126 9.11 -8.22 4.00
CA PHE A 126 8.25 -9.32 3.58
C PHE A 126 7.82 -9.19 2.11
N CYS A 127 7.44 -7.98 1.69
CA CYS A 127 7.23 -7.63 0.28
C CYS A 127 8.49 -7.91 -0.57
N GLU A 128 9.65 -7.41 -0.14
CA GLU A 128 10.93 -7.60 -0.84
C GLU A 128 11.27 -9.09 -1.03
N ARG A 129 11.02 -9.91 -0.01
CA ARG A 129 11.25 -11.38 -0.06
C ARG A 129 10.38 -12.13 -1.08
N THR A 130 9.36 -11.52 -1.68
CA THR A 130 8.54 -12.16 -2.72
C THR A 130 9.33 -12.43 -4.01
N TYR A 131 10.44 -11.72 -4.24
CA TYR A 131 11.35 -12.00 -5.35
C TYR A 131 12.23 -13.25 -5.11
N SER A 132 12.20 -13.85 -3.92
CA SER A 132 12.89 -15.12 -3.61
C SER A 132 12.15 -16.39 -4.05
N TYR A 133 10.96 -16.27 -4.65
CA TYR A 133 10.28 -17.41 -5.26
C TYR A 133 11.05 -17.87 -6.52
N ALA A 134 11.24 -19.19 -6.65
CA ALA A 134 11.78 -19.82 -7.85
C ALA A 134 10.71 -19.85 -8.97
N LEU A 135 10.42 -18.65 -9.49
CA LEU A 135 9.50 -18.38 -10.58
C LEU A 135 10.27 -17.74 -11.75
N PRO A 136 9.97 -18.12 -13.00
CA PRO A 136 10.33 -17.32 -14.16
C PRO A 136 9.69 -15.93 -14.04
N VAL A 137 10.50 -14.88 -14.24
CA VAL A 137 10.05 -13.49 -14.13
C VAL A 137 10.00 -12.83 -15.51
N ILE A 138 8.98 -12.03 -15.75
CA ILE A 138 8.95 -11.03 -16.84
C ILE A 138 9.03 -9.66 -16.19
N THR A 139 9.78 -8.72 -16.79
CA THR A 139 9.83 -7.33 -16.35
C THR A 139 9.95 -6.37 -17.52
N GLU A 140 9.55 -5.12 -17.31
CA GLU A 140 9.45 -4.10 -18.37
C GLU A 140 10.66 -3.16 -18.45
N ALA A 141 11.50 -3.10 -17.41
CA ALA A 141 12.67 -2.23 -17.33
C ALA A 141 13.97 -3.02 -17.12
N ALA A 142 15.05 -2.61 -17.76
CA ALA A 142 16.37 -3.21 -17.65
C ALA A 142 16.92 -3.12 -16.21
N TRP A 143 16.70 -2.01 -15.51
CA TRP A 143 17.15 -1.85 -14.13
C TRP A 143 16.47 -2.83 -13.16
N ILE A 144 15.20 -3.21 -13.40
CA ILE A 144 14.50 -4.22 -12.59
C ILE A 144 15.09 -5.60 -12.84
N ARG A 145 15.40 -5.92 -14.11
CA ARG A 145 16.09 -7.17 -14.48
C ARG A 145 17.44 -7.28 -13.79
N GLU A 146 18.22 -6.21 -13.78
CA GLU A 146 19.52 -6.13 -13.09
C GLU A 146 19.37 -6.26 -11.57
N TYR A 147 18.40 -5.54 -10.98
CA TYR A 147 18.10 -5.67 -9.55
C TYR A 147 17.74 -7.10 -9.13
N LEU A 148 16.89 -7.79 -9.90
CA LEU A 148 16.47 -9.16 -9.61
C LEU A 148 17.57 -10.20 -9.89
N HIS A 149 18.49 -9.90 -10.81
CA HIS A 149 19.70 -10.69 -11.00
C HIS A 149 20.63 -10.56 -9.80
N ASP A 150 21.00 -9.33 -9.43
CA ASP A 150 22.05 -9.08 -8.43
C ASP A 150 21.61 -9.41 -6.99
N ASN A 151 20.31 -9.27 -6.67
CA ASN A 151 19.78 -9.51 -5.32
C ASN A 151 19.11 -10.88 -5.15
N TYR A 152 18.61 -11.49 -6.23
CA TYR A 152 17.83 -12.74 -6.17
C TYR A 152 18.32 -13.86 -7.09
N ASN A 153 19.38 -13.64 -7.87
CA ASN A 153 19.90 -14.60 -8.86
C ASN A 153 18.81 -15.07 -9.84
N ASN A 154 17.84 -14.20 -10.14
CA ASN A 154 16.82 -14.42 -11.17
C ASN A 154 17.32 -13.85 -12.50
N THR A 155 16.88 -14.38 -13.64
CA THR A 155 17.20 -13.78 -14.96
C THR A 155 15.90 -13.44 -15.70
N PRO A 156 15.26 -12.29 -15.37
CA PRO A 156 14.00 -11.92 -15.97
C PRO A 156 14.04 -11.76 -17.50
N PHE A 157 12.96 -12.19 -18.14
CA PHE A 157 12.65 -11.80 -19.52
C PHE A 157 12.35 -10.31 -19.56
N LEU A 158 13.12 -9.54 -20.34
CA LEU A 158 12.88 -8.11 -20.53
C LEU A 158 11.89 -7.88 -21.68
N VAL A 159 10.69 -7.43 -21.35
CA VAL A 159 9.63 -7.09 -22.30
C VAL A 159 9.19 -5.66 -22.02
N ARG A 160 9.81 -4.70 -22.73
CA ARG A 160 9.52 -3.27 -22.59
C ARG A 160 8.05 -2.98 -22.85
N ASN A 161 7.44 -2.15 -22.01
CA ASN A 161 6.11 -1.61 -22.24
C ASN A 161 6.02 -0.93 -23.61
N GLY A 162 4.96 -1.23 -24.35
CA GLY A 162 4.65 -0.56 -25.61
C GLY A 162 4.01 0.80 -25.37
N ILE A 163 3.67 1.49 -26.47
CA ILE A 163 2.85 2.70 -26.42
C ILE A 163 1.78 2.69 -27.49
N ARG A 164 0.64 3.31 -27.19
CA ARG A 164 -0.49 3.50 -28.11
C ARG A 164 -0.17 4.53 -29.19
N LYS A 165 0.66 4.15 -30.17
CA LYS A 165 1.00 4.98 -31.35
C LYS A 165 -0.20 5.31 -32.24
N ASP A 166 -1.35 4.69 -32.01
CA ASP A 166 -2.64 5.05 -32.56
C ASP A 166 -3.26 6.31 -31.91
N LEU A 167 -2.97 6.54 -30.62
CA LEU A 167 -3.48 7.67 -29.81
C LEU A 167 -2.45 8.80 -29.65
N TYR A 168 -1.23 8.44 -29.22
CA TYR A 168 -0.13 9.36 -28.93
C TYR A 168 0.65 9.63 -30.22
N ARG A 169 0.38 10.81 -30.79
CA ARG A 169 0.89 11.28 -32.09
C ARG A 169 1.07 12.80 -32.02
N GLU A 170 2.05 13.30 -32.76
CA GLU A 170 2.41 14.72 -32.84
C GLU A 170 1.26 15.59 -33.39
N HIS A 171 0.45 15.03 -34.30
CA HIS A 171 -0.67 15.72 -34.93
C HIS A 171 -2.01 15.10 -34.53
N GLY A 172 -3.00 15.94 -34.22
CA GLY A 172 -4.34 15.56 -33.80
C GLY A 172 -5.07 16.70 -33.09
N GLU A 173 -6.24 16.42 -32.52
CA GLU A 173 -6.98 17.38 -31.68
C GLU A 173 -6.11 17.82 -30.48
N CYS A 174 -6.27 19.07 -30.03
CA CYS A 174 -5.55 19.60 -28.87
C CYS A 174 -6.49 20.44 -27.98
N ALA A 175 -6.28 20.39 -26.67
CA ALA A 175 -7.11 21.10 -25.69
C ALA A 175 -6.88 22.63 -25.69
N ALA A 176 -5.78 23.07 -26.31
CA ALA A 176 -5.47 24.40 -26.85
C ALA A 176 -4.23 24.27 -27.77
N PRO A 177 -4.07 25.11 -28.81
CA PRO A 177 -2.81 25.14 -29.57
C PRO A 177 -1.64 25.63 -28.69
N ARG A 178 -0.43 25.17 -28.98
CA ARG A 178 0.82 25.78 -28.48
C ARG A 178 0.99 27.17 -29.10
N VAL A 179 1.57 28.10 -28.35
CA VAL A 179 1.82 29.48 -28.79
C VAL A 179 3.33 29.71 -28.84
N GLU A 180 3.87 30.07 -30.00
CA GLU A 180 5.30 30.35 -30.16
C GLU A 180 5.74 31.47 -29.20
N GLY A 181 6.77 31.21 -28.39
CA GLY A 181 7.29 32.14 -27.39
C GLY A 181 6.65 32.02 -26.00
N MET A 182 5.62 31.20 -25.80
CA MET A 182 5.14 30.80 -24.47
C MET A 182 5.68 29.43 -24.10
N LEU A 183 6.00 29.22 -22.81
CA LEU A 183 6.31 27.90 -22.27
C LEU A 183 5.09 27.37 -21.49
N ARG A 184 4.32 26.44 -22.09
CA ARG A 184 3.26 25.72 -21.38
C ARG A 184 3.77 24.42 -20.81
N VAL A 185 3.74 24.28 -19.50
CA VAL A 185 4.19 23.10 -18.76
C VAL A 185 3.02 22.22 -18.37
N LEU A 186 3.19 20.91 -18.49
CA LEU A 186 2.30 19.90 -17.92
C LEU A 186 2.95 19.29 -16.67
N VAL A 187 2.21 19.17 -15.59
CA VAL A 187 2.52 18.28 -14.46
C VAL A 187 1.53 17.11 -14.52
N GLU A 188 1.98 15.89 -14.23
CA GLU A 188 1.14 14.69 -14.27
C GLU A 188 1.29 13.85 -12.99
N GLY A 189 0.14 13.46 -12.43
CA GLY A 189 0.02 12.47 -11.37
C GLY A 189 -1.10 12.78 -10.36
N PRO A 190 -1.49 11.82 -9.51
CA PRO A 190 -2.32 12.08 -8.34
C PRO A 190 -1.66 13.08 -7.38
N VAL A 191 -2.44 14.05 -6.87
CA VAL A 191 -1.95 15.11 -5.96
C VAL A 191 -1.73 14.62 -4.53
N ASP A 192 -2.41 13.53 -4.17
CA ASP A 192 -2.48 12.90 -2.85
C ASP A 192 -1.45 11.78 -2.64
N VAL A 193 -0.64 11.47 -3.65
CA VAL A 193 0.41 10.43 -3.58
C VAL A 193 1.79 11.09 -3.42
N PRO A 194 2.42 11.05 -2.22
CA PRO A 194 3.62 11.85 -1.94
C PRO A 194 4.78 11.58 -2.89
N TYR A 195 5.04 10.30 -3.22
CA TYR A 195 6.14 9.93 -4.11
C TYR A 195 5.95 10.36 -5.57
N LYS A 196 4.78 10.86 -5.98
CA LYS A 196 4.61 11.50 -7.30
C LYS A 196 5.05 12.96 -7.34
N ASN A 197 5.18 13.61 -6.18
CA ASN A 197 5.71 14.97 -6.01
C ASN A 197 4.97 16.06 -6.79
N VAL A 198 3.67 15.88 -7.01
CA VAL A 198 2.86 16.78 -7.85
C VAL A 198 2.71 18.19 -7.28
N PRO A 199 2.41 18.41 -5.98
CA PRO A 199 2.31 19.76 -5.41
C PRO A 199 3.59 20.57 -5.60
N ARG A 200 4.75 19.97 -5.26
CA ARG A 200 6.05 20.65 -5.39
C ARG A 200 6.43 20.91 -6.84
N SER A 201 6.11 19.97 -7.75
CA SER A 201 6.31 20.17 -9.20
C SER A 201 5.57 21.41 -9.71
N VAL A 202 4.32 21.64 -9.27
CA VAL A 202 3.54 22.85 -9.63
C VAL A 202 4.19 24.12 -9.07
N GLU A 203 4.61 24.11 -7.81
CA GLU A 203 5.29 25.25 -7.15
C GLU A 203 6.56 25.65 -7.91
N LEU A 204 7.43 24.70 -8.25
CA LEU A 204 8.67 24.95 -8.99
C LEU A 204 8.40 25.46 -10.42
N CYS A 205 7.33 25.00 -11.07
CA CYS A 205 6.91 25.52 -12.37
C CYS A 205 6.51 27.00 -12.30
N ARG A 206 5.85 27.43 -11.22
CA ARG A 206 5.50 28.84 -10.99
C ARG A 206 6.68 29.69 -10.55
N GLN A 207 7.57 29.15 -9.69
CA GLN A 207 8.81 29.81 -9.30
C GLN A 207 9.72 30.08 -10.52
N ALA A 208 9.75 29.16 -11.49
CA ALA A 208 10.45 29.35 -12.76
C ALA A 208 9.78 30.34 -13.73
N GLY A 209 8.56 30.79 -13.43
CA GLY A 209 7.80 31.70 -14.29
C GLY A 209 7.32 31.06 -15.59
N ALA A 210 6.91 29.78 -15.58
CA ALA A 210 6.20 29.18 -16.71
C ALA A 210 4.94 30.00 -17.07
N ASP A 211 4.67 30.17 -18.37
CA ASP A 211 3.57 31.02 -18.85
C ASP A 211 2.21 30.38 -18.56
N GLU A 212 2.13 29.06 -18.69
CA GLU A 212 0.99 28.27 -18.27
C GLU A 212 1.46 26.99 -17.57
N VAL A 213 0.79 26.61 -16.48
CA VAL A 213 0.99 25.35 -15.75
C VAL A 213 -0.33 24.57 -15.75
N TRP A 214 -0.34 23.41 -16.40
CA TRP A 214 -1.49 22.52 -16.48
C TRP A 214 -1.24 21.27 -15.63
N LEU A 215 -2.31 20.66 -15.10
CA LEU A 215 -2.26 19.44 -14.30
C LEU A 215 -3.14 18.35 -14.90
N LEU A 216 -2.56 17.20 -15.24
CA LEU A 216 -3.28 15.95 -15.55
C LEU A 216 -3.23 15.04 -14.33
N THR A 217 -4.38 14.61 -13.81
CA THR A 217 -4.44 13.88 -12.53
C THR A 217 -5.55 12.84 -12.47
N SER A 218 -5.33 11.75 -11.73
CA SER A 218 -6.35 10.75 -11.39
C SER A 218 -7.15 11.11 -10.12
N SER A 219 -6.69 12.08 -9.33
CA SER A 219 -7.37 12.58 -8.13
C SER A 219 -8.64 13.35 -8.51
N GLU A 220 -9.72 13.21 -7.73
CA GLU A 220 -11.01 13.84 -8.02
C GLU A 220 -11.07 15.31 -7.59
N ILE A 221 -10.37 16.17 -8.32
CA ILE A 221 -10.31 17.62 -8.04
C ILE A 221 -10.84 18.45 -9.22
N ARG A 222 -11.25 19.69 -8.92
CA ARG A 222 -11.73 20.67 -9.93
C ARG A 222 -10.71 21.76 -10.24
N ASP A 223 -9.93 22.15 -9.23
CA ASP A 223 -8.87 23.15 -9.27
C ASP A 223 -7.71 22.69 -8.38
N PHE A 224 -6.56 23.36 -8.51
CA PHE A 224 -5.39 23.15 -7.68
C PHE A 224 -4.59 24.47 -7.58
N PRO A 225 -4.08 24.86 -6.40
CA PRO A 225 -3.31 26.10 -6.25
C PRO A 225 -2.11 26.15 -7.21
N GLY A 226 -1.95 27.26 -7.92
CA GLY A 226 -0.87 27.43 -8.89
C GLY A 226 -1.07 26.69 -10.22
N VAL A 227 -2.26 26.17 -10.55
CA VAL A 227 -2.56 25.55 -11.86
C VAL A 227 -3.56 26.38 -12.65
N ASP A 228 -3.32 26.59 -13.95
CA ASP A 228 -4.24 27.33 -14.84
C ASP A 228 -5.38 26.44 -15.37
N ARG A 229 -5.09 25.15 -15.62
CA ARG A 229 -6.07 24.17 -16.09
C ARG A 229 -5.84 22.80 -15.45
N VAL A 230 -6.85 22.29 -14.75
CA VAL A 230 -6.88 20.94 -14.18
C VAL A 230 -7.66 20.00 -15.10
N PHE A 231 -7.08 18.83 -15.34
CA PHE A 231 -7.63 17.73 -16.14
C PHE A 231 -7.75 16.50 -15.24
N SER A 232 -8.89 16.40 -14.57
CA SER A 232 -9.20 15.37 -13.57
C SER A 232 -9.85 14.15 -14.21
N ARG A 233 -9.32 12.95 -13.92
CA ARG A 233 -9.81 11.62 -14.35
C ARG A 233 -10.15 11.54 -15.85
N VAL A 234 -9.31 12.13 -16.69
CA VAL A 234 -9.51 12.14 -18.15
C VAL A 234 -9.32 10.72 -18.72
N PRO A 235 -10.27 10.21 -19.53
CA PRO A 235 -10.11 8.92 -20.21
C PRO A 235 -8.87 8.89 -21.09
N ILE A 236 -8.15 7.76 -21.13
CA ILE A 236 -6.84 7.66 -21.80
C ILE A 236 -6.85 8.09 -23.27
N HIS A 237 -7.94 7.86 -24.01
CA HIS A 237 -8.05 8.27 -25.42
C HIS A 237 -8.16 9.80 -25.61
N LYS A 238 -8.41 10.56 -24.55
CA LYS A 238 -8.44 12.04 -24.53
C LYS A 238 -7.17 12.68 -23.97
N THR A 239 -6.31 11.94 -23.25
CA THR A 239 -5.04 12.50 -22.74
C THR A 239 -4.09 13.03 -23.83
N PRO A 240 -4.00 12.48 -25.06
CA PRO A 240 -3.11 13.02 -26.10
C PRO A 240 -3.44 14.46 -26.51
N GLU A 241 -4.69 14.91 -26.34
CA GLU A 241 -5.10 16.30 -26.60
C GLU A 241 -4.44 17.28 -25.62
N ILE A 242 -4.14 16.83 -24.41
CA ILE A 242 -3.49 17.60 -23.35
C ILE A 242 -1.98 17.62 -23.59
N TYR A 243 -1.38 16.46 -23.86
CA TYR A 243 0.06 16.37 -24.18
C TYR A 243 0.43 17.17 -25.44
N ARG A 244 -0.38 17.13 -26.51
CA ARG A 244 -0.15 17.96 -27.71
C ARG A 244 -0.27 19.46 -27.42
N SER A 245 -0.97 19.86 -26.38
CA SER A 245 -1.12 21.27 -26.00
C SER A 245 0.08 21.86 -25.26
N CYS A 246 0.84 21.05 -24.52
CA CYS A 246 1.94 21.49 -23.65
C CYS A 246 3.31 21.25 -24.31
N ASP A 247 4.33 22.04 -23.97
CA ASP A 247 5.67 21.97 -24.56
C ASP A 247 6.61 21.02 -23.79
N VAL A 248 6.46 21.00 -22.47
CA VAL A 248 7.33 20.29 -21.52
C VAL A 248 6.48 19.59 -20.46
N LEU A 249 6.76 18.32 -20.19
CA LEU A 249 6.26 17.60 -19.01
C LEU A 249 7.27 17.73 -17.87
N VAL A 250 6.85 18.18 -16.69
CA VAL A 250 7.65 18.15 -15.46
C VAL A 250 7.20 16.96 -14.61
N LYS A 251 8.10 15.99 -14.41
CA LYS A 251 7.82 14.72 -13.71
C LYS A 251 8.92 14.44 -12.68
N LEU A 252 8.78 15.01 -11.50
CA LEU A 252 9.79 15.00 -10.42
C LEU A 252 9.51 13.92 -9.36
N SER A 253 9.07 12.75 -9.80
CA SER A 253 8.61 11.67 -8.92
C SER A 253 9.78 10.90 -8.27
N TYR A 254 9.57 10.45 -7.03
CA TYR A 254 10.56 9.76 -6.20
C TYR A 254 10.69 8.25 -6.49
N ILE A 255 9.68 7.64 -7.11
CA ILE A 255 9.63 6.21 -7.44
C ILE A 255 8.89 6.02 -8.77
N GLU A 256 9.53 5.34 -9.71
CA GLU A 256 8.96 4.91 -11.00
C GLU A 256 9.45 3.48 -11.36
N GLY A 257 8.76 2.83 -12.31
CA GLY A 257 9.21 1.61 -12.99
C GLY A 257 10.02 1.99 -14.23
N MET A 258 9.39 1.92 -15.41
CA MET A 258 9.68 2.78 -16.55
C MET A 258 8.76 4.00 -16.56
N PHE A 259 9.21 5.10 -17.17
CA PHE A 259 8.44 6.33 -17.30
C PHE A 259 7.44 6.28 -18.49
N GLY A 260 6.16 5.98 -18.24
CA GLY A 260 5.12 6.12 -19.28
C GLY A 260 4.88 7.58 -19.74
N PRO A 261 4.53 8.52 -18.83
CA PRO A 261 4.09 9.88 -19.18
C PRO A 261 5.05 10.74 -20.03
N PRO A 262 6.39 10.74 -19.82
CA PRO A 262 7.28 11.48 -20.69
C PRO A 262 7.39 10.86 -22.09
N LEU A 263 7.26 9.54 -22.23
CA LEU A 263 7.22 8.89 -23.54
C LEU A 263 5.94 9.27 -24.31
N GLU A 264 4.79 9.32 -23.61
CA GLU A 264 3.53 9.87 -24.13
C GLU A 264 3.68 11.32 -24.58
N MET A 265 4.39 12.15 -23.81
CA MET A 265 4.71 13.53 -24.15
C MET A 265 5.62 13.63 -25.39
N PHE A 266 6.64 12.78 -25.51
CA PHE A 266 7.54 12.73 -26.67
C PHE A 266 6.76 12.39 -27.95
N HIS A 267 5.85 11.42 -27.87
CA HIS A 267 4.97 11.05 -28.97
C HIS A 267 4.02 12.18 -29.41
N CYS A 268 3.64 13.05 -28.48
CA CYS A 268 2.85 14.26 -28.74
C CYS A 268 3.73 15.50 -29.07
N GLY A 269 5.00 15.31 -29.43
CA GLY A 269 5.90 16.38 -29.87
C GLY A 269 6.39 17.31 -28.75
N GLY A 270 6.26 16.93 -27.49
CA GLY A 270 6.84 17.64 -26.34
C GLY A 270 8.21 17.07 -25.93
N THR A 271 8.77 17.62 -24.85
CA THR A 271 9.94 17.07 -24.14
C THR A 271 9.65 16.99 -22.64
N ALA A 272 10.62 16.64 -21.79
CA ALA A 272 10.41 16.58 -20.35
C ALA A 272 11.59 17.11 -19.52
N ILE A 273 11.27 17.46 -18.27
CA ILE A 273 12.21 17.62 -17.17
C ILE A 273 11.86 16.57 -16.12
N VAL A 274 12.84 15.76 -15.72
CA VAL A 274 12.66 14.66 -14.76
C VAL A 274 13.74 14.67 -13.69
N TYR A 275 13.43 14.15 -12.51
CA TYR A 275 14.47 13.79 -11.55
C TYR A 275 15.26 12.56 -12.02
N GLN A 276 16.52 12.46 -11.57
CA GLN A 276 17.38 11.29 -11.71
C GLN A 276 16.93 10.16 -10.75
N VAL A 277 15.71 9.68 -10.96
CA VAL A 277 15.16 8.48 -10.30
C VAL A 277 15.49 7.24 -11.14
N THR A 278 15.56 6.07 -10.50
CA THR A 278 15.81 4.80 -11.21
C THR A 278 14.78 4.60 -12.33
N GLY A 279 15.24 4.21 -13.53
CA GLY A 279 14.36 3.89 -14.66
C GLY A 279 14.03 5.05 -15.60
N HIS A 280 14.53 6.27 -15.33
CA HIS A 280 14.49 7.35 -16.33
C HIS A 280 15.34 6.99 -17.56
N ASP A 281 16.49 6.37 -17.32
CA ASP A 281 17.55 6.03 -18.27
C ASP A 281 17.22 4.88 -19.22
N GLU A 282 16.06 4.22 -19.06
CA GLU A 282 15.51 3.27 -20.05
C GLU A 282 15.39 3.90 -21.45
N TYR A 283 15.13 5.22 -21.50
CA TYR A 283 15.07 5.99 -22.76
C TYR A 283 15.33 7.51 -22.61
N ILE A 284 15.31 8.08 -21.40
CA ILE A 284 15.54 9.52 -21.17
C ILE A 284 17.04 9.81 -21.09
N VAL A 285 17.53 10.79 -21.84
CA VAL A 285 18.95 11.16 -21.94
C VAL A 285 19.10 12.69 -21.83
N HIS A 286 19.83 13.12 -20.80
CA HIS A 286 20.08 14.54 -20.49
C HIS A 286 20.65 15.33 -21.69
N ASP A 287 20.11 16.54 -21.91
CA ASP A 287 20.41 17.49 -23.01
C ASP A 287 20.25 16.94 -24.44
N ARG A 288 19.78 15.67 -24.59
CA ARG A 288 19.47 15.04 -25.87
C ARG A 288 17.97 15.03 -26.17
N ASN A 289 17.15 14.45 -25.29
CA ASN A 289 15.69 14.35 -25.47
C ASN A 289 14.87 14.94 -24.32
N SER A 290 15.53 15.24 -23.19
CA SER A 290 14.97 15.85 -21.97
C SER A 290 16.09 16.51 -21.16
N LEU A 291 15.71 17.18 -20.06
CA LEU A 291 16.66 17.55 -19.00
C LEU A 291 16.44 16.65 -17.79
N VAL A 292 17.48 15.90 -17.41
CA VAL A 292 17.53 15.16 -16.14
C VAL A 292 18.16 16.07 -15.09
N VAL A 293 17.59 16.13 -13.90
CA VAL A 293 18.07 16.92 -12.75
C VAL A 293 18.28 15.98 -11.57
N ASP A 294 19.30 16.23 -10.74
CA ASP A 294 19.49 15.45 -9.51
C ASP A 294 18.26 15.56 -8.60
N ARG A 295 18.02 14.52 -7.80
CA ARG A 295 16.87 14.48 -6.89
C ARG A 295 16.99 15.61 -5.88
N ASP A 296 15.89 16.33 -5.70
CA ASP A 296 15.76 17.43 -4.74
C ASP A 296 16.66 18.66 -5.03
N ASP A 297 17.31 18.72 -6.20
CA ASP A 297 17.97 19.93 -6.73
C ASP A 297 16.93 20.84 -7.42
N GLU A 298 16.11 21.47 -6.59
CA GLU A 298 14.98 22.30 -6.98
C GLU A 298 15.41 23.59 -7.70
N ASP A 299 16.52 24.21 -7.27
CA ASP A 299 17.12 25.36 -7.94
C ASP A 299 17.53 25.01 -9.38
N ARG A 300 18.03 23.80 -9.60
CA ARG A 300 18.36 23.31 -10.95
C ARG A 300 17.11 23.02 -11.78
N VAL A 301 16.03 22.50 -11.20
CA VAL A 301 14.73 22.38 -11.90
C VAL A 301 14.25 23.75 -12.39
N VAL A 302 14.28 24.75 -11.50
CA VAL A 302 13.88 26.13 -11.81
C VAL A 302 14.78 26.73 -12.91
N ALA A 303 16.09 26.58 -12.81
CA ALA A 303 17.03 27.04 -13.83
C ALA A 303 16.85 26.33 -15.19
N CYS A 304 16.51 25.03 -15.19
CA CYS A 304 16.20 24.28 -16.40
C CYS A 304 14.93 24.81 -17.09
N LEU A 305 13.86 25.06 -16.33
CA LEU A 305 12.62 25.67 -16.85
C LEU A 305 12.86 27.08 -17.42
N GLN A 306 13.60 27.93 -16.68
CA GLN A 306 13.97 29.27 -17.14
C GLN A 306 14.82 29.23 -18.43
N ARG A 307 15.72 28.24 -18.57
CA ARG A 307 16.47 28.00 -19.83
C ARG A 307 15.53 27.63 -20.98
N LEU A 308 14.55 26.74 -20.77
CA LEU A 308 13.61 26.35 -21.83
C LEU A 308 12.69 27.50 -22.27
N LYS A 309 12.34 28.40 -21.35
CA LYS A 309 11.57 29.62 -21.66
C LYS A 309 12.40 30.68 -22.42
N SER A 310 13.66 30.86 -22.04
CA SER A 310 14.53 31.90 -22.62
C SER A 310 15.28 31.49 -23.89
N ASP A 311 15.47 30.18 -24.13
CA ASP A 311 16.10 29.62 -25.33
C ASP A 311 15.16 28.62 -26.06
N PRO A 312 14.29 29.11 -26.96
CA PRO A 312 13.47 28.27 -27.83
C PRO A 312 14.28 27.31 -28.72
N GLY A 313 15.55 27.63 -29.00
CA GLY A 313 16.46 26.77 -29.76
C GLY A 313 16.83 25.50 -29.00
N THR A 314 17.04 25.59 -27.69
CA THR A 314 17.21 24.41 -26.81
C THR A 314 15.92 23.62 -26.70
N LEU A 315 14.76 24.25 -26.48
CA LEU A 315 13.47 23.54 -26.43
C LEU A 315 13.22 22.73 -27.72
N LYS A 316 13.39 23.36 -28.89
CA LYS A 316 13.25 22.72 -30.21
C LYS A 316 14.35 21.69 -30.52
N ARG A 317 15.50 21.72 -29.83
CA ARG A 317 16.52 20.64 -29.90
C ARG A 317 16.04 19.42 -29.14
N LEU A 318 15.59 19.59 -27.90
CA LEU A 318 15.14 18.50 -27.04
C LEU A 318 13.88 17.82 -27.60
N GLN A 319 12.90 18.59 -28.08
CA GLN A 319 11.70 18.07 -28.74
C GLN A 319 12.03 17.19 -29.97
N ARG A 320 13.06 17.53 -30.75
CA ARG A 320 13.52 16.68 -31.87
C ARG A 320 14.18 15.38 -31.39
N GLY A 321 14.94 15.43 -30.29
CA GLY A 321 15.49 14.22 -29.66
C GLY A 321 14.41 13.33 -29.06
N ALA A 322 13.38 13.92 -28.45
CA ALA A 322 12.19 13.27 -27.95
C ALA A 322 11.43 12.55 -29.07
N ALA A 323 11.12 13.25 -30.17
CA ALA A 323 10.47 12.68 -31.35
C ALA A 323 11.28 11.50 -31.97
N ALA A 324 12.61 11.61 -32.04
CA ALA A 324 13.47 10.51 -32.49
C ALA A 324 13.44 9.30 -31.54
N THR A 325 13.27 9.53 -30.23
CA THR A 325 13.14 8.47 -29.22
C THR A 325 11.78 7.77 -29.33
N ALA A 326 10.70 8.56 -29.44
CA ALA A 326 9.33 8.07 -29.67
C ALA A 326 9.19 7.25 -30.97
N ALA A 327 9.80 7.71 -32.07
CA ALA A 327 9.79 6.98 -33.33
C ALA A 327 10.37 5.56 -33.19
N ALA A 328 11.46 5.42 -32.43
CA ALA A 328 12.18 4.15 -32.23
C ALA A 328 11.58 3.22 -31.16
N TRP A 329 10.67 3.69 -30.31
CA TRP A 329 10.07 2.87 -29.25
C TRP A 329 9.09 1.81 -29.81
N PRO A 330 8.93 0.61 -29.22
CA PRO A 330 7.88 -0.33 -29.64
C PRO A 330 6.45 0.21 -29.41
N ASP A 331 5.51 -0.19 -30.26
CA ASP A 331 4.08 -0.11 -29.94
C ASP A 331 3.65 -1.31 -29.07
N TRP A 332 2.39 -1.32 -28.65
CA TRP A 332 1.85 -2.40 -27.81
C TRP A 332 1.69 -3.72 -28.56
N GLU A 333 1.51 -3.68 -29.88
CA GLU A 333 1.45 -4.84 -30.76
C GLU A 333 2.81 -5.57 -30.77
N ALA A 334 3.91 -4.85 -31.02
CA ALA A 334 5.26 -5.38 -30.96
C ALA A 334 5.64 -5.84 -29.53
N SER A 335 5.34 -5.02 -28.52
CA SER A 335 5.61 -5.34 -27.11
C SER A 335 4.88 -6.61 -26.65
N SER A 336 3.59 -6.75 -26.95
CA SER A 336 2.81 -7.94 -26.56
C SER A 336 3.19 -9.19 -27.35
N ALA A 337 3.73 -9.05 -28.57
CA ALA A 337 4.30 -10.17 -29.31
C ALA A 337 5.67 -10.63 -28.75
N GLU A 338 6.43 -9.77 -28.05
CA GLU A 338 7.55 -10.20 -27.20
C GLU A 338 7.05 -10.84 -25.90
N PHE A 339 5.96 -10.32 -25.31
CA PHE A 339 5.35 -10.88 -24.10
C PHE A 339 4.86 -12.32 -24.31
N ASP A 340 4.08 -12.59 -25.37
CA ASP A 340 3.69 -13.95 -25.75
C ASP A 340 4.93 -14.84 -25.93
N ARG A 341 5.94 -14.39 -26.68
CA ARG A 341 7.19 -15.15 -26.85
C ARG A 341 7.88 -15.47 -25.51
N ALA A 342 7.88 -14.57 -24.53
CA ALA A 342 8.36 -14.86 -23.18
C ALA A 342 7.52 -15.97 -22.50
N LEU A 343 6.18 -15.91 -22.58
CA LEU A 343 5.30 -16.98 -22.08
C LEU A 343 5.58 -18.32 -22.78
N GLN A 344 5.74 -18.34 -24.10
CA GLN A 344 6.06 -19.56 -24.87
C GLN A 344 7.42 -20.16 -24.50
N LEU A 345 8.38 -19.34 -24.05
CA LEU A 345 9.67 -19.79 -23.53
C LEU A 345 9.55 -20.32 -22.09
N ILE A 346 8.79 -19.63 -21.22
CA ILE A 346 8.49 -20.08 -19.86
C ILE A 346 7.79 -21.45 -19.87
N CYS A 347 6.83 -21.66 -20.76
CA CYS A 347 6.15 -22.95 -20.94
C CYS A 347 7.02 -24.08 -21.53
N ARG A 348 8.31 -23.82 -21.80
CA ARG A 348 9.32 -24.83 -22.16
C ARG A 348 10.34 -25.08 -21.04
N GLN A 349 10.32 -24.27 -19.98
CA GLN A 349 11.18 -24.45 -18.79
C GLN A 349 10.58 -25.51 -17.84
N GLU A 350 11.31 -25.85 -16.79
CA GLU A 350 10.78 -26.72 -15.73
C GLU A 350 9.57 -26.08 -15.02
N LYS A 351 8.67 -26.93 -14.53
CA LYS A 351 7.42 -26.49 -13.90
C LYS A 351 7.64 -26.20 -12.41
N THR A 352 7.33 -24.99 -11.97
CA THR A 352 7.28 -24.67 -10.54
C THR A 352 6.15 -25.46 -9.87
N ALA A 353 6.50 -26.39 -8.97
CA ALA A 353 5.52 -27.25 -8.30
C ALA A 353 4.63 -26.47 -7.32
N ARG A 354 3.32 -26.74 -7.32
CA ARG A 354 2.36 -26.09 -6.40
C ARG A 354 2.70 -26.32 -4.91
N ASN A 355 3.26 -27.49 -4.57
CA ASN A 355 3.71 -27.78 -3.20
C ASN A 355 4.93 -26.92 -2.80
N TYR A 356 5.83 -26.59 -3.73
CA TYR A 356 6.92 -25.65 -3.47
C TYR A 356 6.36 -24.25 -3.19
N LEU A 357 5.38 -23.78 -3.99
CA LEU A 357 4.72 -22.49 -3.76
C LEU A 357 4.07 -22.42 -2.38
N ALA A 358 3.40 -23.49 -1.95
CA ALA A 358 2.78 -23.57 -0.63
C ALA A 358 3.82 -23.55 0.52
N GLN A 359 4.90 -24.33 0.40
CA GLN A 359 5.99 -24.34 1.39
C GLN A 359 6.72 -23.00 1.47
N GLN A 360 7.02 -22.37 0.33
CA GLN A 360 7.65 -21.07 0.26
C GLN A 360 6.74 -19.97 0.83
N SER A 361 5.43 -20.02 0.53
CA SER A 361 4.43 -19.10 1.12
C SER A 361 4.40 -19.22 2.64
N ALA A 362 4.25 -20.44 3.16
CA ALA A 362 4.19 -20.70 4.59
C ALA A 362 5.46 -20.23 5.31
N ARG A 363 6.64 -20.58 4.79
CA ARG A 363 7.93 -20.16 5.34
C ARG A 363 8.08 -18.64 5.41
N LEU A 364 7.76 -17.92 4.34
CA LEU A 364 7.90 -16.47 4.32
C LEU A 364 6.92 -15.78 5.28
N VAL A 365 5.69 -16.31 5.43
CA VAL A 365 4.70 -15.83 6.41
C VAL A 365 5.16 -16.12 7.84
N GLU A 366 5.68 -17.31 8.12
CA GLU A 366 6.23 -17.70 9.42
C GLU A 366 7.42 -16.80 9.80
N GLU A 367 8.37 -16.59 8.89
CA GLU A 367 9.50 -15.69 9.11
C GLU A 367 9.05 -14.23 9.35
N ASN A 368 7.97 -13.76 8.71
CA ASN A 368 7.40 -12.43 8.95
C ASN A 368 6.73 -12.33 10.33
N ASN A 369 5.95 -13.35 10.71
CA ASN A 369 5.27 -13.40 12.00
C ASN A 369 6.27 -13.50 13.16
N ALA A 370 7.34 -14.28 13.00
CA ALA A 370 8.48 -14.28 13.92
C ALA A 370 9.16 -12.91 13.98
N ALA A 371 9.29 -12.23 12.83
CA ALA A 371 9.64 -10.81 12.69
C ALA A 371 8.87 -9.91 13.68
N LEU A 372 7.54 -9.93 13.59
CA LEU A 372 6.63 -9.11 14.40
C LEU A 372 6.73 -9.47 15.89
N ALA A 373 6.66 -10.76 16.21
CA ALA A 373 6.75 -11.24 17.59
C ALA A 373 8.09 -10.89 18.28
N ALA A 374 9.21 -10.94 17.55
CA ALA A 374 10.51 -10.52 18.06
C ALA A 374 10.52 -9.03 18.43
N ARG A 375 9.88 -8.18 17.61
CA ARG A 375 9.76 -6.74 17.89
C ARG A 375 8.89 -6.46 19.12
N ASP A 376 7.77 -7.17 19.26
CA ASP A 376 6.92 -7.03 20.46
C ASP A 376 7.68 -7.44 21.74
N LEU A 377 8.50 -8.49 21.66
CA LEU A 377 9.41 -8.89 22.74
C LEU A 377 10.50 -7.85 23.01
N GLU A 378 11.04 -7.17 21.99
CA GLU A 378 11.99 -6.07 22.17
C GLU A 378 11.36 -4.88 22.91
N PHE A 379 10.14 -4.47 22.53
CA PHE A 379 9.39 -3.43 23.24
C PHE A 379 9.10 -3.85 24.69
N PHE A 380 8.64 -5.08 24.91
CA PHE A 380 8.40 -5.60 26.26
C PHE A 380 9.69 -5.63 27.10
N ALA A 381 10.80 -6.10 26.54
CA ALA A 381 12.09 -6.12 27.23
C ALA A 381 12.67 -4.71 27.48
N GLY A 382 12.28 -3.71 26.69
CA GLY A 382 12.47 -2.30 27.01
C GLY A 382 11.65 -1.91 28.24
N ARG A 383 10.35 -2.20 28.22
CA ARG A 383 9.39 -1.92 29.30
C ARG A 383 9.82 -2.46 30.66
N GLU A 384 10.34 -3.69 30.72
CA GLU A 384 10.82 -4.32 31.96
C GLU A 384 12.12 -3.70 32.53
N LYS A 385 12.86 -2.92 31.74
CA LYS A 385 14.04 -2.17 32.20
C LYS A 385 13.69 -0.81 32.77
N ASN A 386 12.56 -0.24 32.34
CA ASN A 386 12.12 1.11 32.72
C ASN A 386 11.86 1.22 34.22
N ARG A 387 12.19 2.36 34.80
CA ARG A 387 11.95 2.68 36.23
C ARG A 387 10.86 3.74 36.42
N GLY A 388 10.01 3.93 35.41
CA GLY A 388 8.84 4.82 35.47
C GLY A 388 9.15 6.30 35.19
N THR A 389 10.22 6.61 34.43
CA THR A 389 10.44 7.98 33.95
C THR A 389 9.68 8.24 32.65
N ALA A 390 9.33 9.50 32.36
CA ALA A 390 8.54 9.85 31.17
C ALA A 390 9.32 9.66 29.85
N GLU A 391 10.64 9.80 29.88
CA GLU A 391 11.54 9.62 28.73
C GLU A 391 11.63 8.14 28.28
N GLU A 392 11.33 7.22 29.19
CA GLU A 392 11.32 5.76 28.96
C GLU A 392 9.98 5.22 28.40
N SER A 393 8.98 6.09 28.18
CA SER A 393 7.63 5.69 27.75
C SER A 393 7.59 5.11 26.32
N ILE A 394 6.94 3.95 26.17
CA ILE A 394 6.79 3.24 24.89
C ILE A 394 5.51 3.69 24.17
N ASP A 395 5.63 3.89 22.86
CA ASP A 395 4.53 4.22 21.96
C ASP A 395 3.57 3.02 21.79
N ASN A 396 2.28 3.24 22.02
CA ASN A 396 1.26 2.19 21.99
C ASN A 396 -0.12 2.74 21.56
N PHE A 397 -1.10 1.85 21.40
CA PHE A 397 -2.42 2.17 20.89
C PHE A 397 -3.51 1.45 21.67
N VAL A 398 -4.67 2.09 21.80
CA VAL A 398 -5.95 1.41 22.07
C VAL A 398 -6.70 1.29 20.75
N GLN A 399 -7.34 0.16 20.49
CA GLN A 399 -8.25 0.01 19.35
C GLN A 399 -9.69 -0.18 19.82
N LEU A 400 -10.64 0.31 19.02
CA LEU A 400 -12.07 0.08 19.14
C LEU A 400 -12.56 -0.60 17.86
N TYR A 401 -13.28 -1.70 18.00
CA TYR A 401 -13.98 -2.40 16.91
C TYR A 401 -15.48 -2.42 17.20
N TRP A 402 -16.30 -2.41 16.15
CA TRP A 402 -17.76 -2.49 16.28
C TRP A 402 -18.38 -3.37 15.20
N HIS A 403 -19.55 -3.96 15.47
CA HIS A 403 -20.35 -4.68 14.47
C HIS A 403 -21.82 -4.82 14.90
N LYS A 404 -22.69 -5.32 14.01
CA LYS A 404 -24.16 -5.41 14.22
C LYS A 404 -24.72 -6.85 14.10
N GLY A 405 -24.00 -7.81 14.65
CA GLY A 405 -24.30 -9.26 14.59
C GLY A 405 -23.53 -10.07 13.54
N ASP A 406 -22.73 -9.42 12.69
CA ASP A 406 -21.93 -9.96 11.59
C ASP A 406 -20.49 -10.42 11.94
N GLY A 407 -20.00 -10.09 13.14
CA GLY A 407 -18.63 -10.34 13.62
C GLY A 407 -17.72 -9.12 13.49
N PHE A 408 -16.66 -9.05 14.30
CA PHE A 408 -15.69 -7.96 14.23
C PHE A 408 -14.86 -8.05 12.93
N ASN A 409 -14.95 -7.01 12.10
CA ASN A 409 -14.19 -6.85 10.87
C ASN A 409 -12.97 -5.94 11.13
N PRO A 410 -11.75 -6.29 10.69
CA PRO A 410 -10.58 -5.40 10.81
C PRO A 410 -10.77 -4.01 10.19
N ASP A 411 -11.58 -3.87 9.15
CA ASP A 411 -11.84 -2.57 8.50
C ASP A 411 -12.80 -1.68 9.32
N ASP A 412 -13.63 -2.26 10.19
CA ASP A 412 -14.60 -1.55 11.04
C ASP A 412 -13.98 -1.24 12.41
N CYS A 413 -12.89 -0.46 12.38
CA CYS A 413 -12.14 -0.10 13.58
C CYS A 413 -11.64 1.36 13.64
N GLN A 414 -11.28 1.79 14.85
CA GLN A 414 -10.55 3.03 15.12
C GLN A 414 -9.41 2.74 16.08
N TRP A 415 -8.37 3.57 16.06
CA TRP A 415 -7.26 3.49 17.01
C TRP A 415 -6.92 4.87 17.59
N LEU A 416 -6.41 4.88 18.82
CA LEU A 416 -5.92 6.07 19.51
C LEU A 416 -4.53 5.80 20.08
N TYR A 417 -3.58 6.66 19.72
CA TYR A 417 -2.20 6.63 20.20
C TYR A 417 -2.09 7.08 21.66
N TYR A 418 -1.24 6.40 22.44
CA TYR A 418 -0.83 6.81 23.78
C TYR A 418 0.60 6.37 24.11
N LYS A 419 1.11 6.83 25.25
CA LYS A 419 2.42 6.47 25.80
C LYS A 419 2.27 5.70 27.11
N SER A 420 2.95 4.56 27.22
CA SER A 420 2.89 3.70 28.41
C SER A 420 3.51 4.36 29.66
N GLY A 421 3.18 3.85 30.84
CA GLY A 421 3.77 4.19 32.14
C GLY A 421 2.93 5.13 33.01
N ALA A 422 2.24 6.09 32.39
CA ALA A 422 1.31 7.01 33.06
C ALA A 422 -0.15 6.56 32.89
N ARG A 423 -1.03 7.06 33.76
CA ARG A 423 -2.48 6.96 33.55
C ARG A 423 -2.88 7.92 32.44
N ILE A 424 -3.70 7.43 31.51
CA ILE A 424 -4.20 8.15 30.34
C ILE A 424 -5.71 7.95 30.21
N ASP A 425 -6.38 8.99 29.72
CA ASP A 425 -7.82 9.00 29.43
C ASP A 425 -7.99 9.21 27.92
N LEU A 426 -8.70 8.28 27.26
CA LEU A 426 -8.96 8.28 25.82
C LEU A 426 -10.46 8.21 25.55
N SER A 427 -10.90 8.69 24.39
CA SER A 427 -12.31 8.65 23.99
C SER A 427 -12.46 8.45 22.49
N PHE A 428 -13.22 7.42 22.11
CA PHE A 428 -13.65 7.16 20.73
C PHE A 428 -15.06 7.69 20.49
N GLU A 429 -15.40 7.90 19.22
CA GLU A 429 -16.76 8.22 18.77
C GLU A 429 -17.16 7.27 17.63
N VAL A 430 -18.32 6.62 17.74
CA VAL A 430 -18.82 5.66 16.73
C VAL A 430 -20.32 5.77 16.59
N ASP A 431 -20.83 5.75 15.36
CA ASP A 431 -22.26 5.83 15.09
C ASP A 431 -22.90 4.43 15.13
N ILE A 432 -24.07 4.32 15.78
CA ILE A 432 -24.86 3.09 15.79
C ILE A 432 -25.35 2.78 14.38
N THR A 433 -24.99 1.62 13.84
CA THR A 433 -25.41 1.18 12.49
C THR A 433 -26.58 0.18 12.50
N GLY A 434 -26.98 -0.30 13.69
CA GLY A 434 -28.05 -1.27 13.90
C GLY A 434 -27.87 -2.03 15.23
N PHE A 435 -28.86 -2.81 15.63
CA PHE A 435 -28.86 -3.56 16.89
C PHE A 435 -28.98 -5.08 16.67
N PRO A 436 -28.43 -5.93 17.56
CA PRO A 436 -27.59 -5.58 18.71
C PRO A 436 -26.24 -5.02 18.26
N PHE A 437 -25.80 -3.91 18.88
CA PHE A 437 -24.57 -3.22 18.50
C PHE A 437 -23.44 -3.67 19.43
N TRP A 438 -22.47 -4.39 18.88
CA TRP A 438 -21.38 -5.00 19.64
C TRP A 438 -20.15 -4.11 19.59
N LEU A 439 -19.44 -4.03 20.71
CA LEU A 439 -18.22 -3.25 20.87
C LEU A 439 -17.11 -4.14 21.44
N ARG A 440 -15.91 -4.02 20.88
CA ARG A 440 -14.68 -4.64 21.39
C ARG A 440 -13.62 -3.57 21.53
N ILE A 441 -12.91 -3.59 22.66
CA ILE A 441 -11.79 -2.71 22.93
C ILE A 441 -10.54 -3.56 23.11
N ASP A 442 -9.47 -3.18 22.44
CA ASP A 442 -8.14 -3.75 22.65
C ASP A 442 -7.32 -2.66 23.36
N PRO A 443 -7.14 -2.75 24.70
CA PRO A 443 -6.56 -1.67 25.50
C PRO A 443 -5.03 -1.51 25.34
N SER A 444 -4.41 -2.36 24.54
CA SER A 444 -3.01 -2.33 24.13
C SER A 444 -2.87 -3.08 22.81
N VAL A 445 -1.78 -2.86 22.10
CA VAL A 445 -1.37 -3.68 20.94
C VAL A 445 0.05 -4.25 21.14
N ARG A 446 0.50 -4.34 22.39
CA ARG A 446 1.83 -4.80 22.82
C ARG A 446 1.72 -5.67 24.08
N MET A 447 2.74 -6.49 24.35
CA MET A 447 2.82 -7.27 25.59
C MET A 447 3.01 -6.36 26.82
N GLY A 448 2.24 -6.56 27.89
CA GLY A 448 2.34 -5.74 29.10
C GLY A 448 1.19 -5.90 30.09
N LEU A 449 1.29 -5.22 31.23
CA LEU A 449 0.20 -5.14 32.21
C LEU A 449 -0.62 -3.87 32.01
N ILE A 450 -1.94 -4.03 32.04
CA ILE A 450 -2.92 -2.99 31.74
C ILE A 450 -3.87 -2.88 32.93
N GLU A 451 -3.83 -1.74 33.62
CA GLU A 451 -4.80 -1.34 34.63
C GLU A 451 -5.91 -0.52 33.95
N ILE A 452 -7.19 -0.90 34.07
CA ILE A 452 -8.32 -0.12 33.51
C ILE A 452 -9.14 0.51 34.63
N TYR A 453 -8.97 1.80 34.88
CA TYR A 453 -9.62 2.50 36.00
C TYR A 453 -11.09 2.82 35.75
N CYS A 454 -11.47 3.06 34.49
CA CYS A 454 -12.84 3.39 34.11
C CYS A 454 -13.08 3.02 32.64
N LEU A 455 -14.29 2.59 32.32
CA LEU A 455 -14.80 2.50 30.96
C LEU A 455 -16.26 2.98 30.96
N GLU A 456 -16.61 3.88 30.05
CA GLU A 456 -17.93 4.51 29.99
C GLU A 456 -18.43 4.60 28.54
N ILE A 457 -19.70 4.27 28.32
CA ILE A 457 -20.41 4.51 27.05
C ILE A 457 -21.52 5.52 27.27
N VAL A 458 -21.51 6.61 26.51
CA VAL A 458 -22.56 7.65 26.53
C VAL A 458 -23.12 7.85 25.13
N ASN A 459 -24.44 7.80 24.98
CA ASN A 459 -25.12 8.27 23.77
C ASN A 459 -25.07 9.80 23.76
N GLN A 460 -24.34 10.39 22.81
CA GLN A 460 -24.08 11.84 22.82
C GLN A 460 -25.36 12.67 22.59
N ARG A 461 -26.28 12.21 21.74
CA ARG A 461 -27.53 12.92 21.43
C ARG A 461 -28.43 13.06 22.67
N THR A 462 -28.54 11.99 23.46
CA THR A 462 -29.42 11.95 24.64
C THR A 462 -28.72 12.35 25.94
N GLY A 463 -27.39 12.39 25.95
CA GLY A 463 -26.57 12.52 27.17
C GLY A 463 -26.69 11.31 28.12
N ARG A 464 -27.35 10.23 27.70
CA ARG A 464 -27.59 9.06 28.55
C ARG A 464 -26.36 8.17 28.58
N LYS A 465 -25.91 7.84 29.79
CA LYS A 465 -24.90 6.80 30.03
C LYS A 465 -25.53 5.43 29.83
N ILE A 466 -25.07 4.69 28.82
CA ILE A 466 -25.54 3.33 28.50
C ILE A 466 -24.84 2.30 29.38
N MET A 467 -23.52 2.44 29.55
CA MET A 467 -22.70 1.54 30.37
C MET A 467 -21.68 2.33 31.18
N GLU A 468 -21.41 1.84 32.41
CA GLU A 468 -20.36 2.35 33.28
C GLU A 468 -19.65 1.17 33.96
N PHE A 469 -18.33 1.14 33.85
CA PHE A 469 -17.45 0.20 34.53
C PHE A 469 -16.48 1.02 35.36
N SER A 470 -16.81 1.27 36.63
CA SER A 470 -16.00 2.11 37.54
C SER A 470 -15.59 1.38 38.83
N ARG A 471 -16.12 0.17 39.07
CA ARG A 471 -15.78 -0.69 40.21
C ARG A 471 -15.22 -2.03 39.72
N PRO A 472 -14.30 -2.67 40.46
CA PRO A 472 -13.71 -3.98 40.14
C PRO A 472 -14.67 -5.09 39.66
N ALA A 473 -15.88 -5.14 40.22
CA ALA A 473 -16.90 -6.15 39.88
C ALA A 473 -17.65 -5.85 38.58
N ASP A 474 -17.70 -4.58 38.14
CA ASP A 474 -18.39 -4.21 36.90
C ASP A 474 -17.67 -4.85 35.70
N PHE A 475 -16.33 -4.92 35.75
CA PHE A 475 -15.49 -5.57 34.74
C PHE A 475 -15.58 -7.11 34.72
N ASP A 476 -16.24 -7.76 35.68
CA ASP A 476 -16.38 -9.23 35.69
C ASP A 476 -17.35 -9.76 34.60
N VAL A 477 -18.12 -8.88 33.94
CA VAL A 477 -19.04 -9.25 32.83
C VAL A 477 -18.42 -9.14 31.43
N LEU A 478 -17.22 -8.57 31.29
CA LEU A 478 -16.54 -8.45 30.01
C LEU A 478 -16.09 -9.83 29.52
N TYR A 479 -16.36 -10.13 28.25
CA TYR A 479 -15.80 -11.31 27.60
C TYR A 479 -14.37 -11.00 27.14
N MET A 480 -13.47 -11.98 27.29
CA MET A 480 -12.04 -11.86 27.01
C MET A 480 -11.63 -12.90 25.98
N ASP A 481 -10.88 -12.50 24.97
CA ASP A 481 -10.39 -13.38 23.91
C ASP A 481 -8.99 -12.94 23.41
N GLY A 482 -8.45 -13.66 22.43
CA GLY A 482 -7.16 -13.38 21.82
C GLY A 482 -6.02 -13.46 22.84
N THR A 483 -5.27 -12.37 22.99
CA THR A 483 -4.04 -12.34 23.82
C THR A 483 -4.21 -11.70 25.20
N ILE A 484 -5.45 -11.51 25.71
CA ILE A 484 -5.67 -10.91 27.04
C ILE A 484 -5.99 -11.94 28.13
N CYS A 485 -5.45 -11.73 29.33
CA CYS A 485 -5.79 -12.51 30.51
C CYS A 485 -5.97 -11.60 31.74
N ARG A 486 -7.11 -11.68 32.43
CA ARG A 486 -7.32 -10.95 33.70
C ARG A 486 -6.65 -11.67 34.87
N LEU A 487 -5.73 -11.00 35.56
CA LEU A 487 -4.94 -11.60 36.64
C LEU A 487 -5.75 -11.96 37.88
N GLN A 488 -6.83 -11.21 38.18
CA GLN A 488 -7.69 -11.48 39.34
C GLN A 488 -9.14 -11.01 39.10
N ARG A 489 -10.12 -11.91 39.31
CA ARG A 489 -11.56 -11.56 39.37
C ARG A 489 -11.92 -10.93 40.72
N GLY A 490 -12.83 -9.95 40.71
CA GLY A 490 -13.25 -9.18 41.90
C GLY A 490 -12.15 -8.32 42.57
N GLY A 491 -10.90 -8.39 42.11
CA GLY A 491 -9.83 -7.44 42.43
C GLY A 491 -9.73 -6.33 41.38
N GLN A 492 -8.82 -5.37 41.58
CA GLN A 492 -8.55 -4.31 40.58
C GLN A 492 -8.47 -4.91 39.16
N PRO A 493 -9.11 -4.26 38.17
CA PRO A 493 -9.16 -4.75 36.78
C PRO A 493 -7.79 -4.60 36.11
N VAL A 494 -6.91 -5.56 36.41
CA VAL A 494 -5.56 -5.69 35.86
C VAL A 494 -5.51 -6.88 34.91
N TYR A 495 -5.04 -6.61 33.70
CA TYR A 495 -4.93 -7.56 32.61
C TYR A 495 -3.49 -7.70 32.17
N LEU A 496 -3.11 -8.89 31.72
CA LEU A 496 -1.88 -9.16 31.00
C LEU A 496 -2.22 -9.32 29.51
N ALA A 497 -1.66 -8.46 28.67
CA ALA A 497 -1.59 -8.70 27.23
C ALA A 497 -0.33 -9.51 26.91
N THR A 498 -0.48 -10.61 26.16
CA THR A 498 0.61 -11.50 25.74
C THR A 498 0.96 -11.37 24.25
N GLY A 499 0.34 -10.42 23.55
CA GLY A 499 0.56 -10.11 22.14
C GLY A 499 -0.23 -8.88 21.71
N SER A 500 -0.47 -8.73 20.41
CA SER A 500 -1.05 -7.52 19.81
C SER A 500 -2.57 -7.54 19.60
N ASP A 501 -3.30 -8.53 20.15
CA ASP A 501 -4.74 -8.73 19.96
C ASP A 501 -5.46 -8.99 21.33
N PRO A 502 -5.34 -8.12 22.34
CA PRO A 502 -5.88 -8.37 23.68
C PRO A 502 -7.36 -7.98 23.79
N GLN A 503 -8.26 -8.85 23.32
CA GLN A 503 -9.66 -8.50 23.08
C GLN A 503 -10.50 -8.40 24.38
N LEU A 504 -11.11 -7.23 24.63
CA LEU A 504 -12.19 -7.06 25.60
C LEU A 504 -13.52 -6.78 24.88
N VAL A 505 -14.40 -7.77 24.81
CA VAL A 505 -15.74 -7.63 24.23
C VAL A 505 -16.73 -7.20 25.32
N LEU A 506 -17.43 -6.10 25.04
CA LEU A 506 -18.43 -5.53 25.94
C LEU A 506 -19.79 -6.22 25.72
N PRO A 507 -20.72 -6.13 26.69
CA PRO A 507 -22.12 -6.44 26.45
C PRO A 507 -22.64 -5.64 25.25
N ALA A 508 -23.59 -6.21 24.49
CA ALA A 508 -24.21 -5.50 23.39
C ALA A 508 -24.95 -4.24 23.87
N VAL A 509 -24.85 -3.16 23.10
CA VAL A 509 -25.74 -2.02 23.22
C VAL A 509 -27.05 -2.37 22.52
N GLU A 510 -28.17 -2.22 23.24
CA GLU A 510 -29.54 -2.50 22.75
C GLU A 510 -30.44 -1.26 22.74
N GLU A 511 -29.88 -0.06 22.98
CA GLU A 511 -30.61 1.19 23.08
C GLU A 511 -29.95 2.37 22.33
N GLY A 512 -30.79 3.32 21.90
CA GLY A 512 -30.44 4.40 20.97
C GLY A 512 -31.21 4.26 19.66
N GLU A 513 -30.86 5.07 18.66
CA GLU A 513 -31.35 4.94 17.29
C GLU A 513 -30.17 4.85 16.30
N PRO A 514 -30.30 4.16 15.16
CA PRO A 514 -29.26 4.18 14.13
C PRO A 514 -28.96 5.61 13.66
N GLY A 515 -27.67 5.96 13.62
CA GLY A 515 -27.20 7.35 13.44
C GLY A 515 -26.95 8.12 14.74
N ASP A 516 -27.18 7.52 15.92
CA ASP A 516 -26.67 8.06 17.18
C ASP A 516 -25.17 7.82 17.34
N THR A 517 -24.42 8.88 17.65
CA THR A 517 -23.02 8.77 18.03
C THR A 517 -22.88 8.34 19.49
N LEU A 518 -22.16 7.25 19.73
CA LEU A 518 -21.70 6.80 21.02
C LEU A 518 -20.30 7.34 21.31
N ARG A 519 -20.12 7.90 22.50
CA ARG A 519 -18.81 8.21 23.08
C ARG A 519 -18.36 7.03 23.95
N ILE A 520 -17.22 6.41 23.62
CA ILE A 520 -16.62 5.34 24.40
C ILE A 520 -15.35 5.89 25.06
N ALA A 521 -15.43 6.20 26.35
CA ALA A 521 -14.31 6.76 27.12
C ALA A 521 -13.65 5.67 27.98
N ILE A 522 -12.32 5.53 27.87
CA ILE A 522 -11.53 4.56 28.64
C ILE A 522 -10.40 5.28 29.40
N SER A 523 -10.26 4.94 30.67
CA SER A 523 -9.18 5.42 31.54
C SER A 523 -8.30 4.24 31.90
N LEU A 524 -7.04 4.22 31.48
CA LEU A 524 -6.14 3.09 31.69
C LEU A 524 -4.72 3.53 32.03
N ARG A 525 -3.88 2.57 32.42
CA ARG A 525 -2.44 2.69 32.53
C ARG A 525 -1.79 1.38 32.12
N GLU A 526 -0.76 1.47 31.29
CA GLU A 526 0.03 0.30 30.90
C GLU A 526 1.42 0.36 31.53
N THR A 527 1.89 -0.75 32.09
CA THR A 527 3.20 -0.89 32.77
C THR A 527 3.88 -2.22 32.45
N GLY A 528 5.16 -2.34 32.82
CA GLY A 528 5.86 -3.61 32.86
C GLY A 528 5.46 -4.46 34.06
N VAL A 529 5.63 -5.78 33.96
CA VAL A 529 5.39 -6.75 35.03
C VAL A 529 6.24 -6.41 36.26
N ARG A 530 7.52 -6.10 36.06
CA ARG A 530 8.41 -5.66 37.13
C ARG A 530 7.92 -4.38 37.80
N GLN A 531 7.58 -3.35 37.03
CA GLN A 531 7.13 -2.07 37.57
C GLN A 531 5.88 -2.26 38.45
N PHE A 532 4.91 -3.04 37.97
CA PHE A 532 3.70 -3.37 38.73
C PHE A 532 4.02 -4.13 40.02
N ILE A 533 4.95 -5.09 39.99
CA ILE A 533 5.39 -5.82 41.19
C ILE A 533 6.08 -4.87 42.18
N ASP A 534 6.98 -4.00 41.72
CA ASP A 534 7.71 -3.07 42.58
C ASP A 534 6.75 -2.02 43.22
N GLU A 535 5.72 -1.58 42.51
CA GLU A 535 4.69 -0.64 43.01
C GLU A 535 3.69 -1.30 43.99
N TYR A 536 3.21 -2.51 43.71
CA TYR A 536 2.11 -3.15 44.46
C TYR A 536 2.56 -4.27 45.43
N CYS A 537 3.82 -4.72 45.37
CA CYS A 537 4.40 -5.78 46.20
C CYS A 537 5.78 -5.41 46.81
N PRO A 538 5.94 -4.26 47.50
CA PRO A 538 7.23 -3.80 47.99
C PRO A 538 7.89 -4.78 48.99
N ALA A 539 9.20 -4.95 48.88
CA ALA A 539 9.98 -5.98 49.57
C ALA A 539 10.00 -5.89 51.12
N THR A 540 9.51 -4.80 51.71
CA THR A 540 9.60 -4.52 53.16
C THR A 540 8.31 -3.94 53.77
N GLY A 541 7.20 -4.68 53.73
CA GLY A 541 6.00 -4.29 54.50
C GLY A 541 4.76 -5.17 54.28
N ARG A 542 4.18 -5.68 55.37
CA ARG A 542 2.93 -6.49 55.51
C ARG A 542 2.13 -6.83 54.22
N PRO A 543 1.96 -8.12 53.88
CA PRO A 543 1.28 -8.54 52.65
C PRO A 543 -0.26 -8.52 52.77
N SER A 544 -0.94 -8.01 51.74
CA SER A 544 -2.39 -8.22 51.52
C SER A 544 -2.74 -8.64 50.08
N LEU A 545 -2.02 -8.16 49.05
CA LEU A 545 -2.25 -8.53 47.64
C LEU A 545 -1.23 -9.53 47.07
N GLY A 546 0.09 -9.29 47.27
CA GLY A 546 1.14 -9.94 46.50
C GLY A 546 1.20 -11.48 46.54
N ARG A 547 0.76 -12.12 47.63
CA ARG A 547 0.76 -13.60 47.73
C ARG A 547 -0.25 -14.30 46.82
N ARG A 548 -1.28 -13.61 46.31
CA ARG A 548 -2.26 -14.20 45.37
C ARG A 548 -1.86 -13.98 43.90
N LEU A 549 -1.35 -12.79 43.58
CA LEU A 549 -0.86 -12.47 42.23
C LEU A 549 0.39 -13.29 41.86
N ALA A 550 1.34 -13.44 42.80
CA ALA A 550 2.53 -14.28 42.58
C ALA A 550 2.19 -15.76 42.31
N ALA A 551 1.07 -16.27 42.84
CA ALA A 551 0.61 -17.64 42.61
C ALA A 551 -0.09 -17.83 41.25
N GLY A 552 -0.67 -16.75 40.70
CA GLY A 552 -1.23 -16.76 39.33
C GLY A 552 -0.13 -16.68 38.27
N LEU A 553 0.83 -15.76 38.44
CA LEU A 553 1.94 -15.58 37.50
C LEU A 553 2.85 -16.81 37.40
N SER A 554 3.12 -17.51 38.51
CA SER A 554 3.91 -18.76 38.51
C SER A 554 3.20 -19.97 37.89
N SER A 555 1.90 -19.88 37.60
CA SER A 555 1.17 -20.89 36.81
C SER A 555 1.16 -20.60 35.31
N ILE A 556 1.57 -19.39 34.90
CA ILE A 556 1.64 -18.95 33.49
C ILE A 556 3.08 -19.08 32.96
N PHE A 557 4.08 -18.81 33.81
CA PHE A 557 5.49 -19.04 33.52
C PHE A 557 6.03 -20.11 34.48
N PRO A 558 6.09 -21.40 34.08
CA PRO A 558 6.83 -22.38 34.86
C PRO A 558 8.30 -21.95 34.88
N ALA A 559 8.89 -21.87 36.07
CA ALA A 559 10.32 -21.61 36.19
C ALA A 559 11.09 -22.83 35.68
N ASP A 560 11.96 -22.63 34.69
CA ASP A 560 12.99 -23.61 34.37
C ASP A 560 13.84 -23.83 35.63
N GLU A 561 13.82 -25.05 36.17
CA GLU A 561 14.80 -25.47 37.15
C GLU A 561 16.17 -25.62 36.48
N LYS A 562 17.21 -25.17 37.19
CA LYS A 562 18.61 -25.02 36.75
C LYS A 562 19.25 -26.23 36.08
#